data_AF-A0A163KDG8-F1
#
_entry.id   AF-A0A163KDG8-F1
#
_cell.length_a   1.000
_cell.length_b   1.000
_cell.length_c   1.000
_cell.angle_alpha   90.00
_cell.angle_beta   90.00
_cell.angle_gamma   90.00
#
_symmetry.space_group_name_H-M   'P 1'
#
loop_
_entity.id
_entity.type
_entity.pdbx_description
1 polymer ?
#
loop_
_entity_poly.entity_id
_entity_poly.type
_entity_poly.pdbx_seq_one_letter_code
_entity_poly.pdbx_strand_id
1 'polypeptide(L)'
;MVPSGIANITCISFILIYIAGFYVFEHSRNNGLKLSRQHPTVIKSRMKAVASSCLVISVILCLILSCYVEKGPMQTIITLLGVKPILDPMALWCELVRPLLLTMILFLGPLSLLYFDQHLPGQNGFDWKRDGYQVLFSLHGVRNYVFAPLTEEYVFRSCMIAILSQANHSSAYLVFVTPLYFGLAHLHHGWEVYHQLGRTRQALQTAMMSSIFQFAYTTLFGWY
;
A
#
# COMPACT_ATOMS: atom_id res chain seq x y z
N MET A 1 -7.08 21.12 16.27
CA MET A 1 -5.77 20.56 15.84
C MET A 1 -5.58 19.22 16.53
N VAL A 2 -5.08 18.21 15.82
CA VAL A 2 -4.82 16.87 16.39
C VAL A 2 -3.46 16.89 17.12
N PRO A 3 -3.36 16.43 18.38
CA PRO A 3 -2.06 16.29 19.05
C PRO A 3 -1.14 15.31 18.30
N SER A 4 0.14 15.66 18.13
CA SER A 4 1.09 14.83 17.37
C SER A 4 1.22 13.41 17.90
N GLY A 5 1.17 13.22 19.23
CA GLY A 5 1.18 11.88 19.83
C GLY A 5 -0.01 11.03 19.39
N ILE A 6 -1.22 11.62 19.33
CA ILE A 6 -2.43 10.94 18.88
C ILE A 6 -2.30 10.57 17.40
N ALA A 7 -1.87 11.51 16.54
CA ALA A 7 -1.74 11.25 15.10
C ALA A 7 -0.78 10.08 14.80
N ASN A 8 0.37 10.03 15.47
CA ASN A 8 1.36 8.95 15.30
C ASN A 8 0.85 7.60 15.84
N ILE A 9 0.18 7.58 17.00
CA ILE A 9 -0.45 6.37 17.55
C ILE A 9 -1.56 5.87 16.62
N THR A 10 -2.34 6.77 16.02
CA THR A 10 -3.37 6.41 15.03
C THR A 10 -2.75 5.80 13.78
N CYS A 11 -1.64 6.35 13.27
CA CYS A 11 -0.92 5.76 12.13
C CYS A 11 -0.45 4.34 12.46
N ILE A 12 0.12 4.12 13.66
CA ILE A 12 0.52 2.78 14.10
C ILE A 12 -0.70 1.85 14.20
N SER A 13 -1.82 2.35 14.70
CA SER A 13 -3.06 1.58 14.79
C SER A 13 -3.59 1.20 13.40
N PHE A 14 -3.50 2.08 12.39
CA PHE A 14 -3.86 1.76 11.01
C PHE A 14 -3.02 0.63 10.45
N ILE A 15 -1.70 0.61 10.71
CA ILE A 15 -0.82 -0.50 10.33
C ILE A 15 -1.32 -1.81 10.93
N LEU A 16 -1.57 -1.82 12.24
CA LEU A 16 -2.01 -3.02 12.95
C LEU A 16 -3.36 -3.53 12.44
N ILE A 17 -4.33 -2.64 12.21
CA ILE A 17 -5.65 -2.98 11.66
C ILE A 17 -5.54 -3.54 10.24
N TYR A 18 -4.69 -2.94 9.40
CA TYR A 18 -4.46 -3.40 8.03
C TYR A 18 -3.86 -4.81 7.98
N ILE A 19 -2.91 -5.10 8.88
CA ILE A 19 -2.24 -6.40 8.95
C ILE A 19 -3.09 -7.46 9.66
N ALA A 20 -3.83 -7.08 10.71
CA ALA A 20 -4.62 -8.01 11.53
C ALA A 20 -5.59 -8.84 10.68
N GLY A 21 -6.15 -8.26 9.61
CA GLY A 21 -7.00 -8.97 8.65
C GLY A 21 -6.35 -10.22 8.03
N PHE A 22 -5.02 -10.28 7.92
CA PHE A 22 -4.35 -11.48 7.41
C PHE A 22 -4.27 -12.63 8.43
N TYR A 23 -4.40 -12.31 9.72
CA TYR A 23 -4.29 -13.26 10.83
C TYR A 23 -5.63 -13.70 11.40
N VAL A 24 -6.65 -12.83 11.33
CA VAL A 24 -8.00 -13.08 11.86
C VAL A 24 -8.82 -13.97 10.92
N PHE A 25 -8.73 -13.76 9.61
CA PHE A 25 -9.51 -14.54 8.65
C PHE A 25 -8.86 -15.90 8.41
N GLU A 26 -9.57 -16.98 8.76
CA GLU A 26 -9.07 -18.36 8.73
C GLU A 26 -8.50 -18.77 7.37
N HIS A 27 -9.17 -18.38 6.28
CA HIS A 27 -8.74 -18.65 4.91
C HIS A 27 -7.62 -17.72 4.39
N SER A 28 -7.31 -16.65 5.12
CA SER A 28 -6.15 -15.80 4.84
C SER A 28 -4.87 -16.40 5.44
N ARG A 29 -5.01 -17.28 6.44
CA ARG A 29 -3.91 -17.93 7.14
C ARG A 29 -3.49 -19.19 6.37
N ASN A 30 -2.24 -19.21 5.92
CA ASN A 30 -1.63 -20.34 5.20
C ASN A 30 -1.48 -21.64 6.05
N ASN A 31 -2.02 -21.67 7.28
CA ASN A 31 -1.74 -22.71 8.29
C ASN A 31 -2.93 -23.65 8.59
N GLY A 32 -4.07 -23.54 7.91
CA GLY A 32 -5.24 -24.42 8.16
C GLY A 32 -5.66 -25.27 6.97
N LEU A 33 -5.57 -24.70 5.77
CA LEU A 33 -5.77 -25.40 4.50
C LEU A 33 -4.42 -25.35 3.78
N LYS A 34 -3.91 -26.47 3.25
CA LYS A 34 -2.67 -26.53 2.43
C LYS A 34 -2.83 -25.81 1.07
N LEU A 35 -3.47 -24.65 1.04
CA LEU A 35 -3.70 -23.86 -0.16
C LEU A 35 -2.57 -22.85 -0.28
N SER A 36 -2.00 -22.74 -1.49
CA SER A 36 -0.99 -21.72 -1.79
C SER A 36 -1.56 -20.31 -1.57
N ARG A 37 -0.69 -19.33 -1.25
CA ARG A 37 -1.03 -17.90 -1.20
C ARG A 37 -1.69 -17.40 -2.50
N GLN A 38 -1.38 -18.06 -3.62
CA GLN A 38 -1.93 -17.76 -4.95
C GLN A 38 -3.27 -18.45 -5.22
N HIS A 39 -3.80 -19.23 -4.29
CA HIS A 39 -5.08 -19.90 -4.47
C HIS A 39 -6.22 -18.87 -4.49
N PRO A 40 -7.20 -18.96 -5.42
CA PRO A 40 -8.26 -17.98 -5.57
C PRO A 40 -9.06 -17.68 -4.28
N THR A 41 -9.32 -18.71 -3.47
CA THR A 41 -10.01 -18.56 -2.17
C THR A 41 -9.21 -17.71 -1.19
N VAL A 42 -7.89 -17.90 -1.13
CA VAL A 42 -6.98 -17.13 -0.25
C VAL A 42 -6.93 -15.68 -0.72
N ILE A 43 -6.80 -15.45 -2.03
CA ILE A 43 -6.80 -14.10 -2.60
C ILE A 43 -8.09 -13.36 -2.25
N LYS A 44 -9.26 -13.97 -2.52
CA LYS A 44 -10.57 -13.36 -2.22
C LYS A 44 -10.74 -13.11 -0.72
N SER A 45 -10.26 -14.01 0.14
CA SER A 45 -10.29 -13.84 1.60
C SER A 45 -9.44 -12.64 2.03
N ARG A 46 -8.20 -12.53 1.53
CA ARG A 46 -7.29 -11.42 1.84
C ARG A 46 -7.83 -10.09 1.33
N MET A 47 -8.43 -10.06 0.14
CA MET A 47 -9.09 -8.85 -0.37
C MET A 47 -10.25 -8.42 0.52
N LYS A 48 -11.11 -9.34 0.96
CA LYS A 48 -12.20 -9.03 1.90
C LYS A 48 -11.67 -8.49 3.24
N ALA A 49 -10.60 -9.10 3.76
CA ALA A 49 -9.96 -8.64 4.99
C ALA A 49 -9.45 -7.20 4.86
N VAL A 50 -8.69 -6.90 3.80
CA VAL A 50 -8.17 -5.55 3.53
C VAL A 50 -9.29 -4.53 3.33
N ALA A 51 -10.34 -4.89 2.58
CA ALA A 51 -11.51 -4.01 2.40
C ALA A 51 -12.18 -3.68 3.75
N SER A 52 -12.34 -4.68 4.63
CA SER A 52 -12.89 -4.46 5.96
C SER A 52 -12.00 -3.55 6.82
N SER A 53 -10.68 -3.74 6.76
CA SER A 53 -9.71 -2.87 7.45
C SER A 53 -9.80 -1.42 6.95
N CYS A 54 -9.96 -1.21 5.64
CA CYS A 54 -10.16 0.13 5.07
C CYS A 54 -11.41 0.81 5.63
N LEU A 55 -12.54 0.08 5.76
CA LEU A 55 -13.76 0.61 6.36
C LEU A 55 -13.56 1.00 7.83
N VAL A 56 -12.93 0.14 8.62
CA VAL A 56 -12.64 0.41 10.04
C VAL A 56 -11.73 1.63 10.20
N ILE A 57 -10.67 1.72 9.38
CA ILE A 57 -9.75 2.86 9.35
C ILE A 57 -10.50 4.15 9.01
N SER A 58 -11.41 4.10 8.03
CA SER A 58 -12.23 5.25 7.63
C SER A 58 -13.09 5.75 8.79
N VAL A 59 -13.73 4.83 9.53
CA VAL A 59 -14.55 5.17 10.70
C VAL A 59 -13.69 5.81 11.79
N ILE A 60 -12.55 5.21 12.13
CA ILE A 60 -11.64 5.75 13.15
C ILE A 60 -11.14 7.14 12.76
N LEU A 61 -10.73 7.32 11.49
CA LEU A 61 -10.28 8.61 10.98
C LEU A 61 -11.39 9.66 11.11
N CYS A 62 -12.60 9.36 10.65
CA CYS A 62 -13.74 10.28 10.75
C CYS A 62 -14.07 10.65 12.21
N LEU A 63 -14.02 9.69 13.14
CA LEU A 63 -14.25 9.95 14.57
C LEU A 63 -13.18 10.88 15.15
N ILE A 64 -11.89 10.64 14.87
CA ILE A 64 -10.81 11.49 15.36
C ILE A 64 -10.92 12.89 14.75
N LEU A 65 -11.10 12.99 13.44
CA LEU A 65 -11.22 14.29 12.77
C LEU A 65 -12.44 15.08 13.31
N SER A 66 -13.56 14.42 13.59
CA SER A 66 -14.75 15.07 14.17
C SER A 66 -14.51 15.65 15.58
N CYS A 67 -13.54 15.13 16.33
CA CYS A 67 -13.18 15.63 17.66
C CYS A 67 -12.21 16.83 17.61
N TYR A 68 -11.38 16.93 16.56
CA TYR A 68 -10.23 17.86 16.53
C TYR A 68 -10.26 18.90 15.41
N VAL A 69 -11.08 18.67 14.38
CA VAL A 69 -11.28 19.56 13.25
C VAL A 69 -12.67 20.18 13.40
N GLU A 70 -12.76 21.51 13.27
CA GLU A 70 -14.06 22.17 13.29
C GLU A 70 -14.97 21.61 12.20
N LYS A 71 -16.27 21.55 12.47
CA LYS A 71 -17.26 20.98 11.55
C LYS A 71 -17.27 21.78 10.24
N GLY A 72 -16.50 21.30 9.26
CA GLY A 72 -16.52 21.77 7.88
C GLY A 72 -17.50 20.95 7.03
N PRO A 73 -17.78 21.40 5.79
CA PRO A 73 -18.51 20.60 4.81
C PRO A 73 -17.87 19.23 4.60
N MET A 74 -18.66 18.22 4.24
CA MET A 74 -18.16 16.87 3.95
C MET A 74 -17.09 16.86 2.83
N GLN A 75 -17.15 17.86 1.93
CA GLN A 75 -16.13 18.12 0.93
C GLN A 75 -14.74 18.35 1.53
N THR A 76 -14.63 18.95 2.72
CA THR A 76 -13.35 19.19 3.40
C THR A 76 -12.64 17.88 3.75
N ILE A 77 -13.39 16.83 4.12
CA ILE A 77 -12.84 15.50 4.43
C ILE A 77 -12.35 14.80 3.15
N ILE A 78 -13.13 14.88 2.08
CA ILE A 78 -12.77 14.28 0.78
C ILE A 78 -11.50 14.94 0.22
N THR A 79 -11.40 16.26 0.31
CA THR A 79 -10.18 16.99 -0.09
C THR A 79 -9.00 16.67 0.82
N LEU A 80 -9.22 16.44 2.12
CA LEU A 80 -8.17 16.07 3.06
C LEU A 80 -7.60 14.67 2.77
N LEU A 81 -8.42 13.76 2.25
CA LEU A 81 -7.99 12.46 1.72
C LEU A 81 -7.26 12.57 0.37
N GLY A 82 -7.06 13.79 -0.16
CA GLY A 82 -6.38 14.00 -1.44
C GLY A 82 -7.26 13.78 -2.67
N VAL A 83 -8.56 13.49 -2.49
CA VAL A 83 -9.50 13.30 -3.60
C VAL A 83 -10.01 14.68 -4.04
N LYS A 84 -9.35 15.25 -5.03
CA LYS A 84 -9.74 16.54 -5.63
C LYS A 84 -9.83 16.40 -7.16
N PRO A 85 -10.74 17.13 -7.82
CA PRO A 85 -10.80 17.13 -9.28
C PRO A 85 -9.54 17.80 -9.85
N ILE A 86 -8.93 17.16 -10.84
CA ILE A 86 -7.78 17.70 -11.58
C ILE A 86 -8.36 18.55 -12.72
N LEU A 87 -8.50 19.86 -12.48
CA LEU A 87 -9.21 20.77 -13.39
C LEU A 87 -8.26 21.58 -14.28
N ASP A 88 -7.03 21.82 -13.84
CA ASP A 88 -6.06 22.64 -14.58
C ASP A 88 -4.79 21.84 -14.98
N PRO A 89 -4.06 22.29 -16.02
CA PRO A 89 -2.86 21.59 -16.50
C PRO A 89 -1.73 21.50 -15.46
N MET A 90 -1.62 22.47 -14.54
CA MET A 90 -0.59 22.46 -13.50
C MET A 90 -0.89 21.37 -12.47
N ALA A 91 -2.15 21.21 -12.08
CA ALA A 91 -2.60 20.12 -11.23
C ALA A 91 -2.35 18.75 -11.89
N LEU A 92 -2.62 18.62 -13.20
CA LEU A 92 -2.33 17.37 -13.93
C LEU A 92 -0.83 17.04 -13.90
N TRP A 93 0.01 18.05 -14.10
CA TRP A 93 1.45 17.88 -14.05
C TRP A 93 1.94 17.44 -12.67
N CYS A 94 1.53 18.17 -11.63
CA CYS A 94 2.03 17.95 -10.27
C CYS A 94 1.50 16.65 -9.63
N GLU A 95 0.23 16.32 -9.83
CA GLU A 95 -0.44 15.23 -9.11
C GLU A 95 -0.41 13.89 -9.85
N LEU A 96 -0.21 13.90 -11.18
CA LEU A 96 -0.20 12.67 -12.00
C LEU A 96 1.11 12.46 -12.74
N VAL A 97 1.51 13.43 -13.57
CA VAL A 97 2.65 13.23 -14.49
C VAL A 97 3.98 13.15 -13.74
N ARG A 98 4.22 14.07 -12.80
CA ARG A 98 5.45 14.11 -12.00
C ARG A 98 5.69 12.83 -11.18
N PRO A 99 4.74 12.32 -10.36
CA PRO A 99 4.95 11.08 -9.61
C PRO A 99 5.08 9.85 -10.53
N LEU A 100 4.37 9.83 -11.67
CA LEU A 100 4.52 8.78 -12.67
C LEU A 100 5.94 8.76 -13.25
N LEU A 101 6.47 9.92 -13.67
CA LEU A 101 7.83 10.03 -14.20
C LEU A 101 8.87 9.60 -13.17
N LEU A 102 8.71 10.01 -11.92
CA LEU A 102 9.61 9.58 -10.86
C LEU A 102 9.57 8.06 -10.67
N THR A 103 8.37 7.46 -10.68
CA THR A 103 8.21 6.00 -10.64
C THR A 103 8.88 5.34 -11.84
N MET A 104 8.72 5.87 -13.06
CA MET A 104 9.38 5.32 -14.24
C MET A 104 10.91 5.38 -14.15
N ILE A 105 11.48 6.44 -13.55
CA ILE A 105 12.92 6.55 -13.32
C ILE A 105 13.38 5.46 -12.32
N LEU A 106 12.63 5.26 -11.23
CA LEU A 106 12.93 4.20 -10.25
C LEU A 106 12.89 2.79 -10.86
N PHE A 107 11.98 2.57 -11.82
CA PHE A 107 11.82 1.29 -12.52
C PHE A 107 12.49 1.26 -13.91
N LEU A 108 13.43 2.18 -14.19
CA LEU A 108 14.06 2.28 -15.50
C LEU A 108 14.83 1.00 -15.89
N GLY A 109 15.45 0.33 -14.92
CA GLY A 109 16.15 -0.94 -15.14
C GLY A 109 15.22 -2.03 -15.69
N PRO A 110 14.17 -2.43 -14.93
CA PRO A 110 13.16 -3.38 -15.42
C PRO A 110 12.49 -2.97 -16.73
N LEU A 111 12.18 -1.68 -16.92
CA LEU A 111 11.61 -1.18 -18.17
C LEU A 111 12.57 -1.33 -19.35
N SER A 112 13.87 -1.12 -19.14
CA SER A 112 14.90 -1.31 -20.16
C SER A 112 15.02 -2.78 -20.55
N LEU A 113 14.97 -3.70 -19.58
CA LEU A 113 14.97 -5.14 -19.86
C LEU A 113 13.76 -5.54 -20.73
N LEU A 114 12.55 -5.11 -20.35
CA LEU A 114 11.35 -5.36 -21.14
C LEU A 114 11.44 -4.80 -22.56
N TYR A 115 12.05 -3.62 -22.72
CA TYR A 115 12.27 -3.02 -24.04
C TYR A 115 13.20 -3.87 -24.91
N PHE A 116 14.35 -4.31 -24.38
CA PHE A 116 15.29 -5.14 -25.13
C PHE A 116 14.70 -6.51 -25.45
N ASP A 117 13.92 -7.07 -24.54
CA ASP A 117 13.23 -8.35 -24.73
C ASP A 117 12.00 -8.23 -25.66
N GLN A 118 11.68 -7.04 -26.18
CA GLN A 118 10.53 -6.79 -27.06
C GLN A 118 9.15 -7.04 -26.41
N HIS A 119 9.05 -6.89 -25.09
CA HIS A 119 7.82 -7.14 -24.32
C HIS A 119 7.13 -5.85 -23.82
N LEU A 120 7.52 -4.65 -24.30
CA LEU A 120 6.74 -3.44 -24.04
C LEU A 120 5.53 -3.34 -24.99
N PRO A 121 4.45 -2.66 -24.56
CA PRO A 121 3.30 -2.40 -25.43
C PRO A 121 3.71 -1.78 -26.76
N GLY A 122 3.32 -2.43 -27.86
CA GLY A 122 3.65 -2.00 -29.23
C GLY A 122 4.92 -2.64 -29.83
N GLN A 123 5.64 -3.49 -29.08
CA GLN A 123 6.76 -4.27 -29.61
C GLN A 123 6.31 -5.66 -30.11
N ASN A 124 7.14 -6.29 -30.93
CA ASN A 124 6.82 -7.56 -31.61
C ASN A 124 6.51 -8.72 -30.65
N GLY A 125 7.11 -8.72 -29.45
CA GLY A 125 6.90 -9.77 -28.44
C GLY A 125 5.68 -9.55 -27.55
N PHE A 126 5.01 -8.39 -27.65
CA PHE A 126 3.85 -8.04 -26.82
C PHE A 126 2.54 -8.46 -27.48
N ASP A 127 1.80 -9.33 -26.79
CA ASP A 127 0.47 -9.76 -27.20
C ASP A 127 -0.59 -9.13 -26.30
N TRP A 128 -1.48 -8.30 -26.85
CA TRP A 128 -2.50 -7.58 -26.09
C TRP A 128 -3.48 -8.49 -25.34
N LYS A 129 -3.72 -9.70 -25.83
CA LYS A 129 -4.62 -10.64 -25.17
C LYS A 129 -3.93 -11.31 -23.98
N ARG A 130 -2.68 -11.77 -24.17
CA ARG A 130 -1.86 -12.44 -23.16
C ARG A 130 -1.31 -11.46 -22.13
N ASP A 131 -0.61 -10.43 -22.56
CA ASP A 131 0.18 -9.53 -21.72
C ASP A 131 -0.61 -8.30 -21.23
N GLY A 132 -1.69 -7.95 -21.94
CA GLY A 132 -2.62 -6.90 -21.55
C GLY A 132 -3.84 -7.45 -20.81
N TYR A 133 -4.78 -7.99 -21.59
CA TYR A 133 -6.12 -8.36 -21.09
C TYR A 133 -6.08 -9.45 -20.03
N GLN A 134 -5.43 -10.60 -20.30
CA GLN A 134 -5.38 -11.71 -19.34
C GLN A 134 -4.62 -11.32 -18.07
N VAL A 135 -3.53 -10.56 -18.20
CA VAL A 135 -2.78 -10.05 -17.04
C VAL A 135 -3.69 -9.14 -16.21
N LEU A 136 -4.32 -8.12 -16.78
CA LEU A 136 -5.09 -7.12 -16.05
C LEU A 136 -6.41 -7.65 -15.47
N PHE A 137 -7.15 -8.46 -16.22
CA PHE A 137 -8.50 -8.92 -15.84
C PHE A 137 -8.52 -10.28 -15.13
N SER A 138 -7.36 -10.94 -14.96
CA SER A 138 -7.28 -12.09 -14.07
C SER A 138 -7.46 -11.67 -12.61
N LEU A 139 -7.83 -12.62 -11.74
CA LEU A 139 -7.92 -12.37 -10.29
C LEU A 139 -6.59 -11.86 -9.72
N HIS A 140 -5.45 -12.37 -10.22
CA HIS A 140 -4.12 -11.90 -9.84
C HIS A 140 -3.86 -10.49 -10.33
N GLY A 141 -4.26 -10.20 -11.57
CA GLY A 141 -4.20 -8.88 -12.19
C GLY A 141 -4.94 -7.81 -11.41
N VAL A 142 -6.24 -8.02 -11.23
CA VAL A 142 -7.10 -7.12 -10.46
C VAL A 142 -6.53 -6.90 -9.07
N ARG A 143 -6.05 -7.97 -8.40
CA ARG A 143 -5.42 -7.85 -7.09
C ARG A 143 -4.15 -6.98 -7.15
N ASN A 144 -3.23 -7.24 -8.08
CA ASN A 144 -1.90 -6.65 -8.11
C ASN A 144 -1.86 -5.23 -8.68
N TYR A 145 -2.69 -4.93 -9.69
CA TYR A 145 -2.65 -3.65 -10.41
C TYR A 145 -3.75 -2.67 -9.99
N VAL A 146 -4.83 -3.15 -9.37
CA VAL A 146 -5.97 -2.30 -8.99
C VAL A 146 -6.19 -2.34 -7.49
N PHE A 147 -6.58 -3.48 -6.95
CA PHE A 147 -7.06 -3.58 -5.58
C PHE A 147 -5.98 -3.25 -4.55
N ALA A 148 -4.83 -3.95 -4.57
CA ALA A 148 -3.78 -3.73 -3.59
C ALA A 148 -3.20 -2.31 -3.66
N PRO A 149 -2.81 -1.77 -4.83
CA PRO A 149 -2.34 -0.39 -4.93
C PRO A 149 -3.36 0.64 -4.42
N LEU A 150 -4.63 0.51 -4.79
CA LEU A 150 -5.67 1.44 -4.33
C LEU A 150 -5.83 1.41 -2.80
N THR A 151 -5.86 0.23 -2.20
CA THR A 151 -6.02 0.11 -0.74
C THR A 151 -4.78 0.58 0.02
N GLU A 152 -3.58 0.38 -0.54
CA GLU A 152 -2.34 0.85 0.06
C GLU A 152 -2.24 2.39 -0.02
N GLU A 153 -2.51 3.00 -1.17
CA GLU A 153 -2.56 4.45 -1.34
C GLU A 153 -3.64 5.09 -0.46
N TYR A 154 -4.80 4.44 -0.33
CA TYR A 154 -5.86 4.91 0.56
C TYR A 154 -5.40 4.96 2.03
N VAL A 155 -4.83 3.88 2.55
CA VAL A 155 -4.47 3.81 3.97
C VAL A 155 -3.20 4.59 4.27
N PHE A 156 -2.12 4.36 3.52
CA PHE A 156 -0.77 4.82 3.86
C PHE A 156 -0.44 6.21 3.33
N ARG A 157 -1.12 6.67 2.27
CA ARG A 157 -0.99 8.05 1.79
C ARG A 157 -2.19 8.89 2.20
N SER A 158 -3.41 8.49 1.83
CA SER A 158 -4.59 9.34 2.03
C SER A 158 -4.90 9.51 3.52
N CYS A 159 -5.16 8.42 4.25
CA CYS A 159 -5.55 8.49 5.66
C CYS A 159 -4.42 8.95 6.60
N MET A 160 -3.19 8.48 6.38
CA MET A 160 -2.05 8.86 7.23
C MET A 160 -1.61 10.31 7.01
N ILE A 161 -1.51 10.79 5.76
CA ILE A 161 -1.16 12.20 5.50
C ILE A 161 -2.29 13.12 6.00
N ALA A 162 -3.55 12.72 5.83
CA ALA A 162 -4.69 13.45 6.37
C ALA A 162 -4.52 13.71 7.88
N ILE A 163 -4.32 12.68 8.70
CA ILE A 163 -4.21 12.88 10.16
C ILE A 163 -2.90 13.59 10.58
N LEU A 164 -1.77 13.29 9.93
CA LEU A 164 -0.49 13.92 10.26
C LEU A 164 -0.45 15.40 9.86
N SER A 165 -1.10 15.77 8.75
CA SER A 165 -1.25 17.19 8.36
C SER A 165 -2.10 17.97 9.37
N GLN A 166 -3.15 17.36 9.92
CA GLN A 166 -3.97 17.96 10.99
C GLN A 166 -3.24 18.05 12.34
N ALA A 167 -2.09 17.38 12.48
CA ALA A 167 -1.15 17.52 13.59
C ALA A 167 -0.01 18.51 13.31
N ASN A 168 -0.11 19.28 12.22
CA ASN A 168 0.83 20.33 11.83
C ASN A 168 2.28 19.84 11.61
N HIS A 169 2.44 18.58 11.20
CA HIS A 169 3.73 18.05 10.78
C HIS A 169 4.21 18.71 9.49
N SER A 170 5.52 18.96 9.37
CA SER A 170 6.12 19.58 8.19
C SER A 170 6.07 18.66 6.97
N SER A 171 6.19 19.22 5.76
CA SER A 171 6.28 18.42 4.53
C SER A 171 7.45 17.43 4.57
N ALA A 172 8.59 17.82 5.16
CA ALA A 172 9.72 16.92 5.36
C ALA A 172 9.34 15.72 6.25
N TYR A 173 8.59 15.96 7.32
CA TYR A 173 8.10 14.88 8.17
C TYR A 173 7.19 13.92 7.38
N LEU A 174 6.25 14.45 6.59
CA LEU A 174 5.37 13.62 5.77
C LEU A 174 6.16 12.77 4.76
N VAL A 175 7.11 13.38 4.04
CA VAL A 175 7.94 12.68 3.04
C VAL A 175 8.80 11.58 3.67
N PHE A 176 9.44 11.84 4.81
CA PHE A 176 10.40 10.90 5.39
C PHE A 176 9.78 9.88 6.36
N VAL A 177 8.66 10.21 7.01
CA VAL A 177 8.06 9.37 8.07
C VAL A 177 6.93 8.49 7.55
N THR A 178 6.07 8.93 6.63
CA THR A 178 4.98 8.05 6.16
C THR A 178 5.49 6.78 5.47
N PRO A 179 6.60 6.80 4.70
CA PRO A 179 7.17 5.59 4.14
C PRO A 179 7.74 4.64 5.20
N LEU A 180 8.16 5.14 6.37
CA LEU A 180 8.54 4.28 7.49
C LEU A 180 7.35 3.48 8.00
N TYR A 181 6.17 4.09 8.11
CA TYR A 181 4.93 3.37 8.48
C TYR A 181 4.55 2.30 7.45
N PHE A 182 4.66 2.61 6.17
CA PHE A 182 4.44 1.63 5.11
C PHE A 182 5.47 0.49 5.16
N GLY A 183 6.75 0.81 5.38
CA GLY A 183 7.82 -0.17 5.59
C GLY A 183 7.54 -1.08 6.79
N LEU A 184 7.15 -0.50 7.95
CA LEU A 184 6.80 -1.25 9.16
C LEU A 184 5.70 -2.27 8.89
N ALA A 185 4.74 -1.91 8.02
CA ALA A 185 3.65 -2.82 7.69
C ALA A 185 4.14 -4.10 7.02
N HIS A 186 5.27 -4.09 6.33
CA HIS A 186 5.84 -5.25 5.65
C HIS A 186 6.62 -6.20 6.56
N LEU A 187 7.00 -5.77 7.77
CA LEU A 187 7.73 -6.63 8.71
C LEU A 187 6.94 -7.91 9.08
N HIS A 188 5.61 -7.89 8.95
CA HIS A 188 4.78 -9.09 9.16
C HIS A 188 5.13 -10.24 8.19
N HIS A 189 5.71 -9.96 7.02
CA HIS A 189 6.16 -11.01 6.10
C HIS A 189 7.29 -11.86 6.68
N GLY A 190 8.12 -11.32 7.59
CA GLY A 190 9.12 -12.11 8.29
C GLY A 190 8.52 -13.25 9.08
N TRP A 191 7.38 -13.01 9.73
CA TRP A 191 6.63 -14.06 10.41
C TRP A 191 6.12 -15.12 9.42
N GLU A 192 5.58 -14.71 8.28
CA GLU A 192 5.13 -15.64 7.22
C GLU A 192 6.30 -16.50 6.71
N VAL A 193 7.46 -15.89 6.40
CA VAL A 193 8.66 -16.58 5.90
C VAL A 193 9.19 -17.57 6.95
N TYR A 194 9.31 -17.16 8.20
CA TYR A 194 9.78 -18.03 9.28
C TYR A 194 8.90 -19.28 9.44
N HIS A 195 7.59 -19.10 9.31
CA HIS A 195 6.62 -20.19 9.40
C HIS A 195 6.66 -21.13 8.20
N GLN A 196 6.73 -20.57 6.99
CA GLN A 196 6.76 -21.34 5.74
C GLN A 196 8.02 -22.18 5.61
N LEU A 197 9.16 -21.68 6.10
CA LEU A 197 10.45 -22.38 6.06
C LEU A 197 10.67 -23.34 7.24
N GLY A 198 9.63 -23.69 7.98
CA GLY A 198 9.69 -24.73 9.02
C GLY A 198 10.31 -24.30 10.35
N ARG A 199 10.34 -23.00 10.65
CA ARG A 199 10.74 -22.44 11.97
C ARG A 199 12.14 -22.86 12.45
N THR A 200 13.07 -23.07 11.53
CA THR A 200 14.47 -23.41 11.84
C THR A 200 15.31 -22.16 12.08
N ARG A 201 16.56 -22.32 12.57
CA ARG A 201 17.51 -21.21 12.67
C ARG A 201 17.80 -20.56 11.30
N GLN A 202 17.91 -21.37 10.25
CA GLN A 202 18.09 -20.89 8.87
C GLN A 202 16.85 -20.13 8.38
N ALA A 203 15.64 -20.62 8.71
CA ALA A 203 14.39 -19.92 8.42
C ALA A 203 14.33 -18.55 9.10
N LEU A 204 14.76 -18.46 10.36
CA LEU A 204 14.81 -17.20 11.11
C LEU A 204 15.79 -16.20 10.47
N GLN A 205 16.99 -16.66 10.11
CA GLN A 205 17.99 -15.83 9.42
C GLN A 205 17.43 -15.29 8.10
N THR A 206 16.80 -16.16 7.31
CA THR A 206 16.19 -15.79 6.02
C THR A 206 15.06 -14.78 6.23
N ALA A 207 14.16 -15.03 7.19
CA ALA A 207 13.06 -14.15 7.53
C ALA A 207 13.52 -12.76 8.00
N MET A 208 14.56 -12.71 8.84
CA MET A 208 15.14 -11.45 9.29
C MET A 208 15.76 -10.68 8.12
N MET A 209 16.61 -11.33 7.32
CA MET A 209 17.29 -10.69 6.20
C MET A 209 16.30 -10.14 5.18
N SER A 210 15.31 -10.95 4.78
CA SER A 210 14.31 -10.52 3.81
C SER A 210 13.43 -9.39 4.34
N SER A 211 13.05 -9.42 5.62
CA SER A 211 12.20 -8.38 6.22
C SER A 211 12.94 -7.07 6.41
N ILE A 212 14.22 -7.11 6.82
CA ILE A 212 15.06 -5.91 6.95
C ILE A 212 15.27 -5.28 5.57
N PHE A 213 15.61 -6.10 4.57
CA PHE A 213 15.77 -5.62 3.20
C PHE A 213 14.48 -4.99 2.67
N GLN A 214 13.34 -5.68 2.83
CA GLN A 214 12.04 -5.17 2.39
C GLN A 214 11.66 -3.89 3.13
N PHE A 215 11.84 -3.82 4.45
CA PHE A 215 11.60 -2.62 5.25
C PHE A 215 12.44 -1.44 4.75
N ALA A 216 13.75 -1.65 4.58
CA ALA A 216 14.68 -0.60 4.15
C ALA A 216 14.37 -0.14 2.72
N TYR A 217 14.17 -1.09 1.80
CA TYR A 217 13.85 -0.82 0.40
C TYR A 217 12.55 -0.03 0.28
N THR A 218 11.46 -0.53 0.88
CA THR A 218 10.15 0.12 0.82
C THR A 218 10.15 1.50 1.47
N THR A 219 10.91 1.70 2.55
CA THR A 219 11.07 3.01 3.19
C THR A 219 11.82 3.98 2.27
N LEU A 220 13.02 3.60 1.82
CA LEU A 220 13.92 4.47 1.06
C LEU A 220 13.29 4.90 -0.26
N PHE A 221 12.73 3.94 -1.00
CA PHE A 221 12.10 4.19 -2.28
C PHE A 221 10.72 4.81 -2.16
N GLY A 222 10.15 4.93 -0.95
CA GLY A 222 8.91 5.65 -0.71
C GLY A 222 9.08 7.14 -0.39
N TRP A 223 10.30 7.67 -0.27
CA TRP A 223 10.58 9.08 0.02
C TRP A 223 10.33 10.00 -1.17
N TYR A 224 9.09 10.03 -1.65
CA TYR A 224 8.59 10.97 -2.63
C TYR A 224 7.12 11.28 -2.43
#